data_AF-A0A7X4XWN4-F1
#
_entry.id   AF-A0A7X4XWN4-F1
#
_cell.length_a   1.000
_cell.length_b   1.000
_cell.length_c   1.000
_cell.angle_alpha   90.00
_cell.angle_beta   90.00
_cell.angle_gamma   90.00
#
_symmetry.space_group_name_H-M   'P 1'
#
loop_
_entity.id
_entity.type
_entity.pdbx_description
1 polymer ?
#
loop_
_entity_poly.entity_id
_entity_poly.type
_entity_poly.pdbx_seq_one_letter_code
_entity_poly.pdbx_strand_id
1 'polypeptide(L)' 'MLTNKQKAARFKAMQNKNYRASLKLEGFELDGAPGTEPSNASSVSEYEQIARLKKRYAR' A
#
# COMPACT_ATOMS: atom_id res chain seq x y z
N MET A 1 4.34 -28.73 4.73
CA MET A 1 4.95 -27.41 4.38
C MET A 1 4.10 -26.74 3.30
N LEU A 2 3.98 -25.40 3.32
CA LEU A 2 3.28 -24.66 2.26
C LEU A 2 4.08 -24.64 0.96
N THR A 3 3.39 -24.67 -0.16
CA THR A 3 4.00 -24.49 -1.49
C THR A 3 4.43 -23.04 -1.71
N ASN A 4 5.32 -22.79 -2.68
CA ASN A 4 5.74 -21.44 -3.02
C ASN A 4 4.57 -20.53 -3.44
N LYS A 5 3.57 -21.09 -4.14
CA LYS A 5 2.35 -20.36 -4.50
C LYS A 5 1.55 -19.92 -3.27
N GLN A 6 1.39 -20.80 -2.30
CA GLN A 6 0.67 -20.50 -1.05
C GLN A 6 1.42 -19.46 -0.19
N LYS A 7 2.75 -19.52 -0.15
CA LYS A 7 3.58 -18.53 0.54
C LYS A 7 3.42 -17.13 -0.11
N ALA A 8 3.49 -17.06 -1.44
CA ALA A 8 3.34 -15.80 -2.16
C ALA A 8 1.95 -15.17 -1.96
N ALA A 9 0.88 -15.98 -2.03
CA ALA A 9 -0.48 -15.50 -1.79
C ALA A 9 -0.65 -14.94 -0.37
N ARG A 10 -0.14 -15.66 0.64
CA ARG A 10 -0.19 -15.21 2.04
C ARG A 10 0.63 -13.94 2.27
N PHE A 11 1.81 -13.83 1.64
CA PHE A 11 2.63 -12.62 1.69
C PHE A 11 1.88 -11.42 1.11
N LYS A 12 1.34 -11.55 -0.11
CA LYS A 12 0.59 -10.49 -0.78
C LYS A 12 -0.63 -10.03 0.03
N ALA A 13 -1.34 -10.96 0.66
CA ALA A 13 -2.49 -10.64 1.51
C ALA A 13 -2.12 -9.81 2.75
N MET A 14 -0.90 -9.95 3.28
CA MET A 14 -0.46 -9.23 4.49
C MET A 14 0.43 -8.02 4.19
N GLN A 15 0.94 -7.88 2.97
CA GLN A 15 1.94 -6.88 2.60
C GLN A 15 1.53 -5.46 3.00
N ASN A 16 0.31 -5.01 2.63
CA ASN A 16 -0.16 -3.66 2.92
C ASN A 16 -0.31 -3.41 4.43
N LYS A 17 -0.85 -4.38 5.17
CA LYS A 17 -1.01 -4.29 6.63
C LYS A 17 0.35 -4.16 7.31
N ASN A 18 1.31 -5.00 6.91
CA ASN A 18 2.64 -5.05 7.51
C ASN A 18 3.45 -3.80 7.15
N TYR A 19 3.37 -3.31 5.91
CA TYR A 19 4.04 -2.08 5.49
C TYR A 19 3.57 -0.87 6.31
N ARG A 20 2.25 -0.72 6.49
CA ARG A 20 1.70 0.35 7.33
C ARG A 20 2.13 0.24 8.79
N ALA A 21 2.19 -0.98 9.33
CA ALA A 21 2.70 -1.21 10.68
C ALA A 21 4.19 -0.83 10.80
N SER A 22 5.01 -1.16 9.79
CA SER A 22 6.43 -0.78 9.71
C SER A 22 6.59 0.74 9.78
N LEU A 23 5.83 1.47 8.96
CA LEU A 23 5.89 2.94 8.93
C LEU A 23 5.50 3.57 10.27
N LYS A 24 4.52 3.00 10.97
CA LYS A 24 4.15 3.47 12.33
C LYS A 24 5.28 3.27 13.34
N LEU A 25 6.03 2.17 13.24
CA LEU A 25 7.18 1.92 14.12
C LEU A 25 8.30 2.93 13.90
N GLU A 26 8.42 3.45 12.67
CA GLU A 26 9.36 4.51 12.31
C GLU A 26 8.85 5.92 12.69
N GLY A 27 7.66 6.03 13.27
CA GLY A 27 7.06 7.30 13.70
C GLY A 27 6.32 8.06 12.60
N PHE A 28 6.09 7.45 11.43
CA PHE A 28 5.24 8.05 10.40
C PHE A 28 3.76 7.91 10.77
N GLU A 29 3.09 9.03 10.94
CA GLU A 29 1.63 9.09 11.01
C GLU A 29 1.07 9.11 9.58
N LEU A 30 0.62 7.94 9.12
CA LEU A 30 -0.13 7.84 7.88
C LEU A 30 -1.57 8.26 8.18
N ASP A 31 -1.88 9.54 7.95
CA ASP A 31 -3.25 10.03 7.89
C ASP A 31 -4.06 9.17 6.91
N GLY A 32 -5.21 8.65 7.38
CA GLY A 32 -6.03 7.69 6.65
C GLY A 32 -6.11 6.34 7.38
N ALA A 33 -6.76 6.33 8.54
CA ALA A 33 -7.19 5.10 9.21
C ALA A 33 -8.04 4.24 8.25
N PRO A 34 -8.10 2.90 8.41
CA PRO A 34 -8.98 2.08 7.59
C PRO A 34 -10.43 2.55 7.78
N GLY A 35 -11.01 3.16 6.74
CA GLY A 35 -12.37 3.72 6.75
C GLY A 35 -12.48 5.23 6.50
N THR A 36 -11.38 5.98 6.33
CA THR A 36 -11.43 7.44 6.09
C THR A 36 -10.96 7.90 4.70
N GLU A 37 -10.49 7.01 3.84
CA GLU A 37 -10.34 7.36 2.42
C GLU A 37 -11.73 7.41 1.78
N PRO A 38 -12.13 8.53 1.13
CA PRO A 38 -13.32 8.50 0.30
C PRO A 38 -13.12 7.39 -0.73
N SER A 39 -14.12 6.51 -0.87
CA SER A 39 -14.18 5.39 -1.82
C SER A 39 -14.08 5.79 -3.31
N ASN A 40 -13.60 7.00 -3.60
CA ASN A 40 -13.27 7.53 -4.91
C ASN A 40 -11.87 7.17 -5.36
N ALA A 41 -11.28 6.07 -4.83
CA ALA A 41 -10.12 5.44 -5.43
C ALA A 41 -10.55 4.86 -6.79
N SER A 42 -10.56 5.76 -7.76
CA SER A 42 -10.60 5.54 -9.19
C SER A 42 -9.87 4.25 -9.56
N SER A 43 -10.41 3.53 -10.54
CA SER A 43 -9.98 2.28 -11.19
C SER A 43 -8.54 2.25 -11.75
N VAL A 44 -7.68 3.13 -11.26
CA VAL A 44 -6.32 3.39 -11.70
C VAL A 44 -5.36 2.53 -10.88
N SER A 45 -4.55 1.73 -11.58
CA SER A 45 -3.52 0.86 -10.99
C SER A 45 -2.56 1.63 -10.08
N GLU A 46 -2.08 0.99 -9.01
CA GLU A 46 -1.07 1.52 -8.08
C GLU A 46 0.16 2.09 -8.81
N TYR A 47 0.60 1.40 -9.88
CA TYR A 47 1.71 1.84 -10.72
C TYR A 47 1.48 3.22 -11.33
N GLU A 48 0.27 3.47 -11.83
CA GLU A 48 -0.09 4.75 -12.43
C GLU A 48 -0.16 5.86 -11.38
N GLN A 49 -0.64 5.55 -10.18
CA GLN A 49 -0.67 6.50 -9.06
C GLN A 49 0.75 6.93 -8.68
N ILE A 50 1.67 5.97 -8.53
CA ILE A 50 3.09 6.24 -8.24
C ILE A 50 3.71 7.07 -9.37
N ALA A 51 3.44 6.75 -10.63
CA ALA A 51 3.97 7.51 -11.77
C ALA A 51 3.47 8.97 -11.77
N ARG A 52 2.20 9.21 -11.43
CA ARG A 52 1.64 10.56 -11.29
C ARG A 52 2.30 11.32 -10.14
N LEU A 53 2.48 10.69 -8.98
CA LEU A 53 3.16 11.30 -7.83
C LEU A 53 4.61 11.68 -8.18
N LYS A 54 5.37 10.77 -8.80
CA LYS A 54 6.74 11.06 -9.25
C LYS A 54 6.79 12.27 -10.19
N LYS A 55 5.89 12.36 -11.17
CA LYS A 55 5.81 13.53 -12.07
C LYS A 55 5.48 14.82 -11.30
N ARG A 56 4.61 14.77 -10.29
CA ARG A 56 4.19 15.93 -9.50
C ARG A 56 5.32 16.52 -8.66
N TYR A 57 6.11 15.67 -8.01
CA TYR A 57 7.20 16.09 -7.10
C TYR A 57 8.57 16.23 -7.78
N ALA A 58 8.68 15.94 -9.08
CA ALA A 58 9.90 16.20 -9.86
C ALA A 58 10.06 17.66 -10.29
N ARG A 59 9.07 18.52 -9.99
CA ARG A 59 9.15 19.97 -10.08
C ARG A 59 9.78 20.54 -8.82
#